data_AF-A0A645E964-F1
#
_entry.id   AF-A0A645E964-F1
#
_cell.length_a   1.000
_cell.length_b   1.000
_cell.length_c   1.000
_cell.angle_alpha   90.00
_cell.angle_beta   90.00
_cell.angle_gamma   90.00
#
_symmetry.space_group_name_H-M   'P 1'
#
loop_
_entity.id
_entity.type
_entity.pdbx_description
1 polymer ?
#
loop_
_entity_poly.entity_id
_entity_poly.type
_entity_poly.pdbx_seq_one_letter_code
_entity_poly.pdbx_strand_id
1 'polypeptide(L)'
;MTDKAKGNKGMSILVIPADAPGFSIGKHEKKMGIRASATADLIFDNCIVPKENLIGREGDGFKMIMQTLDIGRIGVGAVGLGIAQGAIEETLKYVSQRKQFGKTIGSFQNTQFELADMRTRVDSAQLIIYRAACTKDAGLPFGLYACMGKYYGATVGSDTTRRCLQLFGGYGYMREYHIERMMRDAKIVEIYEGTSEIQKMVIATHMKVGK
;
A
#
# COMPACT_ATOMS: atom_id res chain seq x y z
N MET A 1 2.41 17.18 -18.99
CA MET A 1 3.82 17.62 -19.13
C MET A 1 3.80 19.06 -19.60
N THR A 2 4.59 19.93 -19.00
CA THR A 2 4.70 21.35 -19.41
C THR A 2 5.55 21.49 -20.67
N ASP A 3 6.54 20.61 -20.88
CA ASP A 3 7.30 20.48 -22.13
C ASP A 3 7.32 19.01 -22.59
N LYS A 4 6.62 18.70 -23.67
CA LYS A 4 6.53 17.31 -24.18
C LYS A 4 7.86 16.83 -24.79
N ALA A 5 8.66 17.72 -25.36
CA ALA A 5 9.89 17.35 -26.07
C ALA A 5 11.00 16.87 -25.12
N LYS A 6 10.94 17.27 -23.85
CA LYS A 6 11.93 16.92 -22.81
C LYS A 6 11.60 15.66 -22.01
N GLY A 7 10.50 14.96 -22.33
CA GLY A 7 10.05 13.77 -21.58
C GLY A 7 9.93 14.05 -20.08
N ASN A 8 10.50 13.17 -19.24
CA ASN A 8 10.45 13.32 -17.77
C ASN A 8 11.04 14.65 -17.27
N LYS A 9 11.99 15.26 -18.00
CA LYS A 9 12.59 16.56 -17.65
C LYS A 9 11.71 17.76 -18.03
N GLY A 10 10.57 17.51 -18.68
CA GLY A 10 9.56 18.52 -19.01
C GLY A 10 8.31 18.43 -18.13
N MET A 11 8.38 17.73 -17.00
CA MET A 11 7.30 17.65 -16.03
C MET A 11 7.46 18.73 -14.94
N SER A 12 6.35 19.37 -14.57
CA SER A 12 6.29 20.35 -13.48
C SER A 12 5.12 20.01 -12.55
N ILE A 13 5.16 20.49 -11.31
CA ILE A 13 4.09 20.29 -10.33
C ILE A 13 3.36 21.62 -10.14
N LEU A 14 2.04 21.62 -10.29
CA LEU A 14 1.20 22.79 -10.07
C LEU A 14 0.20 22.48 -8.96
N VAL A 15 -0.02 23.44 -8.06
CA VAL A 15 -1.14 23.42 -7.12
C VAL A 15 -2.37 23.98 -7.84
N ILE A 16 -3.43 23.19 -7.97
CA ILE A 16 -4.68 23.63 -8.60
C ILE A 16 -5.74 23.80 -7.51
N PRO A 17 -6.27 25.02 -7.28
CA PRO A 17 -7.38 25.23 -6.36
C PRO A 17 -8.62 24.41 -6.76
N ALA A 18 -9.37 23.89 -5.79
CA ALA A 18 -10.54 23.06 -6.05
C ALA A 18 -11.73 23.84 -6.66
N ASP A 19 -11.69 25.16 -6.57
CA ASP A 19 -12.64 26.11 -7.15
C ASP A 19 -12.09 26.78 -8.43
N ALA A 20 -10.94 26.34 -8.94
CA ALA A 20 -10.36 26.90 -10.16
C ALA A 20 -11.33 26.73 -11.34
N PRO A 21 -11.59 27.79 -12.14
CA PRO A 21 -12.39 27.67 -13.35
C PRO A 21 -11.84 26.57 -14.27
N GLY A 22 -12.74 25.72 -14.80
CA GLY A 22 -12.37 24.59 -15.65
C GLY A 22 -11.96 23.31 -14.90
N PHE A 23 -11.79 23.36 -13.57
CA PHE A 23 -11.53 22.17 -12.77
C PHE A 23 -12.84 21.52 -12.35
N SER A 24 -12.92 20.20 -12.48
CA SER A 24 -14.04 19.41 -11.98
C SER A 24 -13.61 18.01 -11.55
N ILE A 25 -14.41 17.40 -10.68
CA ILE A 25 -14.17 16.05 -10.16
C ILE A 25 -15.16 15.09 -10.83
N GLY A 26 -14.63 13.98 -11.34
CA GLY A 26 -15.42 12.91 -11.94
C GLY A 26 -16.25 12.12 -10.92
N LYS A 27 -16.81 10.99 -11.35
CA LYS A 27 -17.60 10.13 -10.46
C LYS A 27 -16.70 9.38 -9.49
N HIS A 28 -17.25 9.09 -8.31
CA HIS A 28 -16.57 8.25 -7.35
C HIS A 28 -16.51 6.78 -7.81
N GLU A 29 -15.30 6.21 -7.83
CA GLU A 29 -15.04 4.86 -8.33
C GLU A 29 -15.55 3.75 -7.41
N LYS A 30 -16.16 2.73 -8.03
CA LYS A 30 -16.63 1.53 -7.33
C LYS A 30 -15.50 0.51 -7.18
N LYS A 31 -14.79 0.59 -6.05
CA LYS A 31 -13.62 -0.24 -5.75
C LYS A 31 -13.96 -1.56 -5.04
N MET A 32 -13.06 -2.54 -5.19
CA MET A 32 -13.07 -3.81 -4.44
C MET A 32 -13.00 -3.55 -2.92
N GLY A 33 -11.98 -2.82 -2.47
CA GLY A 33 -11.72 -2.44 -1.09
C GLY A 33 -11.48 -0.94 -0.95
N ILE A 34 -11.16 -0.50 0.26
CA ILE A 34 -10.92 0.90 0.66
C ILE A 34 -12.04 1.81 0.14
N ARG A 35 -13.28 1.37 0.36
CA ARG A 35 -14.49 2.00 -0.21
C ARG A 35 -14.77 3.39 0.37
N ALA A 36 -14.32 3.66 1.59
CA ALA A 36 -14.46 4.96 2.22
C ALA A 36 -13.50 6.01 1.65
N SER A 37 -12.39 5.59 1.01
CA SER A 37 -11.45 6.52 0.38
C SER A 37 -12.00 6.98 -0.96
N ALA A 38 -12.15 8.30 -1.14
CA ALA A 38 -12.58 8.90 -2.39
C ALA A 38 -11.53 8.66 -3.48
N THR A 39 -11.94 8.04 -4.59
CA THR A 39 -11.14 7.89 -5.80
C THR A 39 -12.02 8.34 -6.95
N ALA A 40 -11.53 9.25 -7.76
CA ALA A 40 -12.26 9.84 -8.89
C ALA A 40 -11.24 10.40 -9.88
N ASP A 41 -11.68 10.57 -11.12
CA ASP A 41 -10.93 11.33 -12.11
C ASP A 41 -10.89 12.82 -11.73
N LEU A 42 -9.76 13.46 -12.03
CA LEU A 42 -9.60 14.90 -11.95
C LEU A 42 -9.59 15.46 -13.38
N ILE A 43 -10.57 16.32 -13.69
CA ILE A 43 -10.78 16.85 -15.03
C ILE A 43 -10.32 18.30 -15.05
N PHE A 44 -9.41 18.61 -15.96
CA PHE A 44 -8.86 19.95 -16.16
C PHE A 44 -9.20 20.40 -17.59
N ASP A 45 -10.23 21.24 -17.72
CA ASP A 45 -10.64 21.84 -19.00
C ASP A 45 -10.26 23.32 -19.01
N ASN A 46 -9.17 23.65 -19.72
CA ASN A 46 -8.66 25.02 -19.83
C ASN A 46 -8.48 25.72 -18.46
N CYS A 47 -8.07 24.97 -17.42
CA CYS A 47 -7.74 25.53 -16.12
C CYS A 47 -6.62 26.56 -16.22
N ILE A 48 -6.91 27.80 -15.83
CA ILE A 48 -5.90 28.86 -15.69
C ILE A 48 -5.51 28.94 -14.23
N VAL A 49 -4.21 28.79 -13.96
CA VAL A 49 -3.65 28.94 -12.61
C VAL A 49 -2.49 29.94 -12.60
N PRO A 50 -2.33 30.72 -11.51
CA PRO A 50 -1.22 31.66 -11.38
C PRO A 50 0.14 30.96 -11.42
N LYS A 51 1.18 31.68 -11.86
CA LYS A 51 2.55 31.14 -11.94
C LYS A 51 3.09 30.74 -10.56
N GLU A 52 2.63 31.42 -9.53
CA GLU A 52 3.01 31.22 -8.13
C GLU A 52 2.57 29.84 -7.61
N ASN A 53 1.64 29.18 -8.28
CA ASN A 53 1.19 27.83 -7.94
C ASN A 53 2.17 26.73 -8.41
N LEU A 54 3.25 27.10 -9.12
CA LEU A 54 4.34 26.20 -9.47
C LEU A 54 5.15 25.81 -8.23
N ILE A 55 5.16 24.51 -7.92
CA ILE A 55 6.04 23.96 -6.90
C ILE A 55 7.40 23.69 -7.53
N GLY A 56 8.44 24.34 -7.00
CA GLY A 56 9.81 24.19 -7.48
C GLY A 56 10.07 24.97 -8.77
N ARG A 57 10.87 24.41 -9.68
CA ARG A 57 11.15 25.01 -11.00
C ARG A 57 10.48 24.20 -12.09
N GLU A 58 10.26 24.86 -13.22
CA GLU A 58 9.76 24.19 -14.40
C GLU A 58 10.71 23.05 -14.83
N GLY A 59 10.17 21.84 -15.01
CA GLY A 59 10.94 20.64 -15.37
C GLY A 59 11.44 19.78 -14.19
N ASP A 60 11.35 20.26 -12.95
CA ASP A 60 11.78 19.50 -11.75
C ASP A 60 10.77 18.46 -11.27
N GLY A 61 9.56 18.47 -11.83
CA GLY A 61 8.40 17.75 -11.28
C GLY A 61 8.59 16.24 -11.19
N PHE A 62 9.22 15.59 -12.18
CA PHE A 62 9.45 14.16 -12.13
C PHE A 62 10.36 13.76 -10.97
N LYS A 63 11.44 14.50 -10.74
CA LYS A 63 12.38 14.25 -9.64
C LYS A 63 11.68 14.39 -8.29
N MET A 64 10.89 15.46 -8.12
CA MET A 64 10.16 15.72 -6.88
C MET A 64 9.08 14.66 -6.60
N ILE A 65 8.36 14.20 -7.62
CA ILE A 65 7.38 13.11 -7.49
C ILE A 65 8.08 11.82 -7.08
N MET A 66 9.22 11.47 -7.68
CA MET A 66 9.95 10.26 -7.28
C MET A 66 10.39 10.32 -5.81
N GLN A 67 10.88 11.47 -5.33
CA GLN A 67 11.24 11.65 -3.92
C GLN A 67 10.02 11.55 -2.99
N THR A 68 8.87 12.09 -3.42
CA THR A 68 7.63 12.03 -2.65
C THR A 68 7.10 10.59 -2.56
N LEU A 69 7.16 9.85 -3.67
CA LEU A 69 6.75 8.44 -3.70
C LEU A 69 7.63 7.55 -2.82
N ASP A 70 8.92 7.84 -2.67
CA ASP A 70 9.78 7.10 -1.74
C ASP A 70 9.29 7.23 -0.29
N ILE A 71 8.81 8.42 0.11
CA ILE A 71 8.22 8.63 1.43
C ILE A 71 6.87 7.89 1.54
N GLY A 72 6.01 8.04 0.52
CA GLY A 72 4.69 7.41 0.47
C GLY A 72 4.73 5.88 0.57
N ARG A 73 5.71 5.25 -0.10
CA ARG A 73 5.95 3.79 -0.06
C ARG A 73 6.12 3.23 1.35
N ILE A 74 6.76 3.98 2.27
CA ILE A 74 6.88 3.57 3.68
C ILE A 74 5.48 3.48 4.31
N GLY A 75 4.65 4.51 4.11
CA GLY A 75 3.28 4.56 4.60
C GLY A 75 2.40 3.47 4.00
N VAL A 76 2.50 3.22 2.70
CA VAL A 76 1.75 2.15 2.02
C VAL A 76 2.15 0.77 2.55
N GLY A 77 3.45 0.52 2.74
CA GLY A 77 3.91 -0.70 3.41
C GLY A 77 3.32 -0.87 4.81
N ALA A 78 3.27 0.22 5.58
CA ALA A 78 2.67 0.23 6.92
C ALA A 78 1.15 -0.05 6.91
N VAL A 79 0.41 0.37 5.88
CA VAL A 79 -1.01 0.01 5.70
C VAL A 79 -1.15 -1.51 5.55
N GLY A 80 -0.36 -2.15 4.69
CA GLY A 80 -0.35 -3.61 4.54
C GLY A 80 -0.02 -4.33 5.84
N LEU A 81 0.97 -3.83 6.59
CA LEU A 81 1.35 -4.34 7.91
C LEU A 81 0.20 -4.27 8.91
N GLY A 82 -0.44 -3.10 9.05
CA GLY A 82 -1.52 -2.90 10.01
C GLY A 82 -2.74 -3.77 9.71
N ILE A 83 -3.09 -3.93 8.43
CA ILE A 83 -4.16 -4.85 8.00
C ILE A 83 -3.80 -6.30 8.37
N ALA A 84 -2.55 -6.73 8.15
CA ALA A 84 -2.09 -8.06 8.50
C ALA A 84 -2.16 -8.34 10.01
N GLN A 85 -1.70 -7.38 10.83
CA GLN A 85 -1.75 -7.47 12.29
C GLN A 85 -3.20 -7.61 12.78
N GLY A 86 -4.09 -6.72 12.35
CA GLY A 86 -5.51 -6.78 12.72
C GLY A 86 -6.19 -8.07 12.26
N ALA A 87 -5.85 -8.58 11.08
CA ALA A 87 -6.39 -9.85 10.58
C ALA A 87 -5.98 -11.04 11.47
N ILE A 88 -4.72 -11.09 11.91
CA ILE A 88 -4.25 -12.12 12.85
C ILE A 88 -4.96 -12.00 14.19
N GLU A 89 -5.11 -10.79 14.73
CA GLU A 89 -5.78 -10.56 16.02
C GLU A 89 -7.25 -11.03 16.01
N GLU A 90 -8.00 -10.70 14.96
CA GLU A 90 -9.38 -11.17 14.79
C GLU A 90 -9.44 -12.69 14.63
N THR A 91 -8.49 -13.26 13.88
CA THR A 91 -8.42 -14.71 13.68
C THR A 91 -8.10 -15.45 14.98
N LEU A 92 -7.18 -14.93 15.80
CA LEU A 92 -6.85 -15.51 17.11
C LEU A 92 -8.07 -15.60 18.02
N LYS A 93 -8.91 -14.55 18.06
CA LYS A 93 -10.18 -14.55 18.81
C LYS A 93 -11.09 -15.67 18.30
N TYR A 94 -11.29 -15.75 16.98
CA TYR A 94 -12.18 -16.73 16.36
C TYR A 94 -11.74 -18.18 16.58
N VAL A 95 -10.47 -18.51 16.30
CA VAL A 95 -9.97 -19.89 16.40
C VAL A 95 -9.93 -20.42 17.82
N SER A 96 -9.84 -19.52 18.81
CA SER A 96 -9.85 -19.85 20.23
C SER A 96 -11.26 -20.18 20.74
N GLN A 97 -12.31 -19.71 20.06
CA GLN A 97 -13.71 -19.91 20.46
C GLN A 97 -14.42 -20.97 19.62
N ARG A 98 -14.16 -21.02 18.31
CA ARG A 98 -14.83 -21.94 17.39
C ARG A 98 -14.42 -23.38 17.68
N LYS A 99 -15.40 -24.27 17.92
CA LYS A 99 -15.16 -25.70 18.16
C LYS A 99 -15.58 -26.58 16.98
N GLN A 100 -14.73 -27.54 16.63
CA GLN A 100 -15.03 -28.64 15.72
C GLN A 100 -14.29 -29.90 16.19
N PHE A 101 -14.86 -31.08 15.91
CA PHE A 101 -14.32 -32.36 16.35
C PHE A 101 -13.97 -32.39 17.86
N GLY A 102 -14.86 -31.83 18.68
CA GLY A 102 -14.75 -31.85 20.15
C GLY A 102 -13.77 -30.85 20.78
N LYS A 103 -13.04 -30.03 20.00
CA LYS A 103 -12.06 -29.07 20.52
C LYS A 103 -12.04 -27.75 19.74
N THR A 104 -11.35 -26.73 20.25
CA THR A 104 -11.21 -25.44 19.54
C THR A 104 -10.39 -25.62 18.28
N ILE A 105 -10.72 -24.90 17.21
CA ILE A 105 -9.97 -25.06 15.95
C ILE A 105 -8.51 -24.57 16.08
N GLY A 106 -8.23 -23.66 17.01
CA GLY A 106 -6.87 -23.25 17.37
C GLY A 106 -6.01 -24.37 17.99
N SER A 107 -6.59 -25.51 18.38
CA SER A 107 -5.87 -26.68 18.90
C SER A 107 -5.45 -27.68 17.83
N PHE A 108 -5.79 -27.45 16.56
CA PHE A 108 -5.26 -28.24 15.44
C PHE A 108 -3.90 -27.69 15.03
N GLN A 109 -2.93 -28.59 14.87
CA GLN A 109 -1.54 -28.23 14.58
C GLN A 109 -1.41 -27.37 13.31
N ASN A 110 -2.19 -27.67 12.25
CA ASN A 110 -2.20 -26.85 11.04
C ASN A 110 -2.58 -25.39 11.33
N THR A 111 -3.62 -25.14 12.13
CA THR A 111 -4.02 -23.78 12.51
C THR A 111 -2.91 -23.06 13.29
N GLN A 112 -2.21 -23.77 14.17
CA GLN A 112 -1.07 -23.21 14.93
C GLN A 112 0.10 -22.86 14.02
N PHE A 113 0.43 -23.74 13.07
CA PHE A 113 1.52 -23.52 12.10
C PHE A 113 1.21 -22.33 11.20
N GLU A 114 -0.02 -22.24 10.68
CA GLU A 114 -0.46 -21.12 9.85
C GLU A 114 -0.34 -19.78 10.62
N LEU A 115 -0.79 -19.72 11.87
CA LEU A 115 -0.70 -18.52 12.69
C LEU A 115 0.76 -18.15 13.03
N ALA A 116 1.60 -19.15 13.32
CA ALA A 116 3.01 -18.93 13.62
C ALA A 116 3.78 -18.38 12.42
N ASP A 117 3.56 -18.93 11.22
CA ASP A 117 4.19 -18.46 9.98
C ASP A 117 3.69 -17.05 9.61
N MET A 118 2.38 -16.80 9.66
CA MET A 118 1.84 -15.45 9.43
C MET A 118 2.41 -14.42 10.40
N ARG A 119 2.47 -14.73 11.71
CA ARG A 119 3.03 -13.81 12.71
C ARG A 119 4.51 -13.51 12.45
N THR A 120 5.29 -14.51 12.10
CA THR A 120 6.72 -14.37 11.79
C THR A 120 6.95 -13.45 10.58
N ARG A 121 6.14 -13.61 9.52
CA ARG A 121 6.20 -12.75 8.34
C ARG A 121 5.78 -11.31 8.63
N VAL A 122 4.75 -11.13 9.46
CA VAL A 122 4.29 -9.80 9.90
C VAL A 122 5.37 -9.07 10.70
N ASP A 123 6.04 -9.77 11.62
CA ASP A 123 7.16 -9.20 12.39
C ASP A 123 8.33 -8.80 11.47
N SER A 124 8.68 -9.68 10.52
CA SER A 124 9.70 -9.39 9.50
C SER A 124 9.35 -8.16 8.66
N ALA A 125 8.08 -7.99 8.28
CA ALA A 125 7.63 -6.82 7.53
C ALA A 125 7.71 -5.55 8.35
N GLN A 126 7.34 -5.61 9.64
CA GLN A 126 7.47 -4.49 10.56
C GLN A 126 8.91 -3.99 10.65
N LEU A 127 9.87 -4.90 10.80
CA LEU A 127 11.29 -4.53 10.90
C LEU A 127 11.81 -3.84 9.63
N ILE A 128 11.44 -4.32 8.44
CA ILE A 128 11.88 -3.70 7.17
C ILE A 128 11.26 -2.31 6.99
N ILE A 129 9.98 -2.15 7.30
CA ILE A 129 9.27 -0.86 7.21
C ILE A 129 9.88 0.14 8.21
N TYR A 130 10.13 -0.29 9.44
CA TYR A 130 10.68 0.58 10.48
C TYR A 130 12.12 0.97 10.16
N ARG A 131 12.91 0.04 9.59
CA ARG A 131 14.23 0.37 9.06
C ARG A 131 14.15 1.49 8.03
N ALA A 132 13.20 1.45 7.09
CA ALA A 132 13.03 2.50 6.09
C ALA A 132 12.69 3.85 6.73
N ALA A 133 11.74 3.87 7.69
CA ALA A 133 11.34 5.07 8.43
C ALA A 133 12.51 5.66 9.23
N CYS A 134 13.20 4.86 10.04
CA CYS A 134 14.34 5.32 10.83
C CYS A 134 15.50 5.80 9.94
N THR A 135 15.76 5.13 8.80
CA THR A 135 16.78 5.57 7.85
C THR A 135 16.45 6.94 7.26
N LYS A 136 15.18 7.17 6.91
CA LYS A 136 14.69 8.47 6.43
C LYS A 136 14.87 9.54 7.50
N ASP A 137 14.44 9.27 8.74
CA ASP A 137 14.49 10.26 9.82
C ASP A 137 15.92 10.59 10.25
N ALA A 138 16.87 9.67 10.03
CA ALA A 138 18.30 9.93 10.15
C ALA A 138 18.91 10.73 8.99
N GLY A 139 18.12 11.13 7.98
CA GLY A 139 18.61 11.86 6.80
C GLY A 139 19.44 11.02 5.84
N LEU A 140 19.39 9.69 5.95
CA LEU A 140 20.17 8.77 5.12
C LEU A 140 19.37 8.32 3.88
N PRO A 141 20.04 7.89 2.79
CA PRO A 141 19.36 7.34 1.62
C PRO A 141 18.50 6.12 1.98
N PHE A 142 17.18 6.25 1.82
CA PHE A 142 16.22 5.25 2.29
C PHE A 142 15.38 4.60 1.18
N GLY A 143 15.50 5.07 -0.08
CA GLY A 143 14.65 4.63 -1.20
C GLY A 143 14.65 3.11 -1.42
N LEU A 144 15.81 2.45 -1.26
CA LEU A 144 15.91 0.98 -1.31
C LEU A 144 15.02 0.32 -0.24
N TYR A 145 15.15 0.76 1.01
CA TYR A 145 14.39 0.19 2.13
C TYR A 145 12.91 0.51 2.03
N ALA A 146 12.54 1.69 1.53
CA ALA A 146 11.15 2.04 1.26
C ALA A 146 10.51 1.09 0.22
N CYS A 147 11.22 0.80 -0.89
CA CYS A 147 10.74 -0.15 -1.90
C CYS A 147 10.63 -1.58 -1.35
N MET A 148 11.62 -2.04 -0.57
CA MET A 148 11.58 -3.34 0.11
C MET A 148 10.41 -3.42 1.09
N GLY A 149 10.23 -2.40 1.91
CA GLY A 149 9.17 -2.31 2.92
C GLY A 149 7.78 -2.29 2.29
N LYS A 150 7.58 -1.49 1.22
CA LYS A 150 6.31 -1.44 0.49
C LYS A 150 5.99 -2.80 -0.14
N TYR A 151 6.94 -3.37 -0.87
CA TYR A 151 6.75 -4.66 -1.53
C TYR A 151 6.43 -5.77 -0.53
N TYR A 152 7.24 -5.91 0.52
CA TYR A 152 7.08 -6.99 1.46
C TYR A 152 5.85 -6.79 2.37
N GLY A 153 5.60 -5.57 2.84
CA GLY A 153 4.39 -5.23 3.60
C GLY A 153 3.10 -5.48 2.81
N ALA A 154 3.08 -5.14 1.51
CA ALA A 154 1.95 -5.44 0.63
C ALA A 154 1.73 -6.95 0.46
N THR A 155 2.81 -7.69 0.20
CA THR A 155 2.77 -9.15 0.02
C THR A 155 2.27 -9.86 1.27
N VAL A 156 2.82 -9.47 2.44
CA VAL A 156 2.43 -10.04 3.74
C VAL A 156 0.99 -9.69 4.08
N GLY A 157 0.54 -8.45 3.85
CA GLY A 157 -0.86 -8.06 4.07
C GLY A 157 -1.84 -8.89 3.24
N SER A 158 -1.56 -9.04 1.95
CA SER A 158 -2.39 -9.81 1.02
C SER A 158 -2.43 -11.31 1.37
N ASP A 159 -1.28 -11.94 1.62
CA ASP A 159 -1.20 -13.36 1.98
C ASP A 159 -1.85 -13.66 3.34
N THR A 160 -1.55 -12.84 4.35
CA THR A 160 -2.05 -13.01 5.73
C THR A 160 -3.57 -12.94 5.76
N THR A 161 -4.17 -11.93 5.13
CA THR A 161 -5.63 -11.77 5.13
C THR A 161 -6.34 -12.92 4.42
N ARG A 162 -5.80 -13.41 3.30
CA ARG A 162 -6.32 -14.59 2.58
C ARG A 162 -6.30 -15.85 3.46
N ARG A 163 -5.20 -16.09 4.17
CA ARG A 163 -5.06 -17.26 5.07
C ARG A 163 -5.92 -17.13 6.32
N CYS A 164 -6.04 -15.93 6.87
CA CYS A 164 -6.97 -15.65 7.95
C CYS A 164 -8.42 -15.94 7.52
N LEU A 165 -8.86 -15.47 6.35
CA LEU A 165 -10.19 -15.80 5.80
C LEU A 165 -10.40 -17.32 5.72
N GLN A 166 -9.39 -18.06 5.25
CA GLN A 166 -9.44 -19.53 5.19
C GLN A 166 -9.66 -20.18 6.57
N LEU A 167 -9.06 -19.65 7.64
CA LEU A 167 -9.24 -20.14 9.00
C LEU A 167 -10.64 -19.84 9.57
N PHE A 168 -11.30 -18.79 9.09
CA PHE A 168 -12.73 -18.55 9.38
C PHE A 168 -13.65 -19.53 8.63
N GLY A 169 -13.19 -20.11 7.51
CA GLY A 169 -13.97 -20.99 6.66
C GLY A 169 -15.13 -20.24 6.00
N GLY A 170 -16.30 -20.88 5.88
CA GLY A 170 -17.48 -20.27 5.25
C GLY A 170 -17.90 -18.93 5.89
N TYR A 171 -17.74 -18.79 7.21
CA TYR A 171 -18.02 -17.53 7.93
C TYR A 171 -17.13 -16.39 7.48
N GLY A 172 -15.88 -16.68 7.12
CA GLY A 172 -14.93 -15.66 6.66
C GLY A 172 -15.30 -15.07 5.29
N TYR A 173 -16.14 -15.76 4.54
CA TYR A 173 -16.66 -15.29 3.25
C TYR A 173 -17.90 -14.39 3.40
N MET A 174 -18.52 -14.40 4.57
CA MET A 174 -19.72 -13.62 4.87
C MET A 174 -19.34 -12.24 5.40
N ARG A 175 -20.14 -11.21 5.06
CA ARG A 175 -19.81 -9.80 5.36
C ARG A 175 -20.09 -9.38 6.81
N GLU A 176 -20.73 -10.24 7.59
CA GLU A 176 -20.89 -10.12 9.03
C GLU A 176 -19.53 -10.19 9.75
N TYR A 177 -18.53 -10.85 9.14
CA TYR A 177 -17.16 -10.89 9.64
C TYR A 177 -16.28 -9.92 8.87
N HIS A 178 -15.44 -9.18 9.57
CA HIS A 178 -14.61 -8.14 8.96
C HIS A 178 -13.42 -8.68 8.14
N ILE A 179 -13.16 -9.99 8.18
CA ILE A 179 -11.96 -10.56 7.55
C ILE A 179 -11.99 -10.45 6.02
N GLU A 180 -13.17 -10.59 5.39
CA GLU A 180 -13.32 -10.38 3.95
C GLU A 180 -13.00 -8.94 3.54
N ARG A 181 -13.40 -7.97 4.38
CA ARG A 181 -13.08 -6.55 4.16
C ARG A 181 -11.58 -6.32 4.22
N MET A 182 -10.91 -6.86 5.23
CA MET A 182 -9.46 -6.77 5.38
C MET A 182 -8.74 -7.35 4.15
N MET A 183 -9.19 -8.50 3.63
CA MET A 183 -8.64 -9.09 2.40
C MET A 183 -8.84 -8.20 1.16
N ARG A 184 -10.03 -7.63 0.99
CA ARG A 184 -10.31 -6.67 -0.10
C ARG A 184 -9.44 -5.41 0.00
N ASP A 185 -9.25 -4.91 1.22
CA ASP A 185 -8.50 -3.68 1.48
C ASP A 185 -6.98 -3.93 1.32
N ALA A 186 -6.46 -5.10 1.68
CA ALA A 186 -5.06 -5.46 1.51
C ALA A 186 -4.63 -5.54 0.03
N LYS A 187 -5.53 -5.96 -0.87
CA LYS A 187 -5.19 -6.23 -2.27
C LYS A 187 -4.65 -5.01 -3.01
N ILE A 188 -5.18 -3.82 -2.74
CA ILE A 188 -4.75 -2.60 -3.45
C ILE A 188 -3.33 -2.18 -3.07
N VAL A 189 -2.83 -2.62 -1.91
CA VAL A 189 -1.47 -2.31 -1.42
C VAL A 189 -0.38 -2.85 -2.36
N GLU A 190 -0.66 -3.91 -3.10
CA GLU A 190 0.24 -4.45 -4.12
C GLU A 190 0.26 -3.63 -5.42
N ILE A 191 -0.66 -2.66 -5.58
CA ILE A 191 -0.94 -1.98 -6.85
C ILE A 191 -0.58 -0.49 -6.80
N TYR A 192 -1.20 0.28 -5.90
CA TYR A 192 -1.00 1.74 -5.85
C TYR A 192 0.38 2.13 -5.32
N GLU A 193 0.80 3.36 -5.62
CA GLU A 193 2.15 3.89 -5.34
C GLU A 193 3.30 3.02 -5.90
N GLY A 194 3.03 2.43 -7.07
CA GLY A 194 3.93 1.54 -7.80
C GLY A 194 3.67 0.08 -7.45
N THR A 195 3.37 -0.73 -8.46
CA THR A 195 3.08 -2.15 -8.26
C THR A 195 4.25 -2.90 -7.64
N SER A 196 3.99 -4.09 -7.09
CA SER A 196 5.04 -4.98 -6.58
C SER A 196 6.18 -5.21 -7.59
N GLU A 197 5.87 -5.27 -8.89
CA GLU A 197 6.85 -5.42 -9.96
C GLU A 197 7.73 -4.17 -10.13
N ILE A 198 7.14 -2.98 -10.02
CA ILE A 198 7.91 -1.73 -10.01
C ILE A 198 8.84 -1.68 -8.80
N GLN A 199 8.39 -2.10 -7.62
CA GLN A 199 9.28 -2.16 -6.45
C GLN A 199 10.45 -3.12 -6.68
N LYS A 200 10.19 -4.32 -7.21
CA LYS A 200 11.23 -5.30 -7.57
C LYS A 200 12.23 -4.72 -8.57
N MET A 201 11.76 -4.01 -9.58
CA MET A 201 12.63 -3.33 -10.57
C MET A 201 13.54 -2.29 -9.91
N VAL A 202 13.01 -1.48 -8.97
CA VAL A 202 13.83 -0.49 -8.24
C VAL A 202 14.84 -1.18 -7.32
N ILE A 203 14.46 -2.25 -6.64
CA ILE A 203 15.36 -3.06 -5.80
C ILE A 203 16.50 -3.64 -6.66
N ALA A 204 16.16 -4.27 -7.79
CA ALA A 204 17.15 -4.83 -8.72
C ALA A 204 18.11 -3.75 -9.26
N THR A 205 17.59 -2.54 -9.52
CA THR A 205 18.40 -1.38 -9.95
C THR A 205 19.42 -0.98 -8.88
N HIS A 206 19.04 -0.97 -7.60
CA HIS A 206 19.96 -0.68 -6.50
C HIS A 206 21.03 -1.78 -6.33
N MET A 207 20.65 -3.04 -6.61
CA MET A 207 21.58 -4.17 -6.62
C MET A 207 22.51 -4.18 -7.85
N LYS A 208 22.27 -3.30 -8.83
CA LYS A 208 22.99 -3.24 -10.11
C LYS A 208 22.93 -4.54 -10.91
N VAL A 209 21.85 -5.32 -10.74
CA VAL A 209 21.64 -6.55 -11.52
C VAL A 209 21.29 -6.17 -12.96
N GLY A 210 21.98 -6.79 -13.94
CA GLY A 210 21.72 -6.55 -15.37
C GLY A 210 22.27 -5.23 -15.91
N LYS A 211 23.24 -4.63 -15.22
CA LYS A 211 24.10 -3.56 -15.73
C LYS A 211 25.55 -4.04 -15.81
#